data_AF-A0A951N6X6-F1
#
_entry.id   AF-A0A951N6X6-F1
#
_cell.length_a   1.000
_cell.length_b   1.000
_cell.length_c   1.000
_cell.angle_alpha   90.00
_cell.angle_beta   90.00
_cell.angle_gamma   90.00
#
_symmetry.space_group_name_H-M   'P 1'
#
loop_
_entity.id
_entity.type
_entity.pdbx_description
1 polymer ?
#
loop_
_entity_poly.entity_id
_entity_poly.type
_entity_poly.pdbx_seq_one_letter_code
_entity_poly.pdbx_strand_id
1 'polypeptide(L)'
;MPSFLEVLVSVALYIAPLILLALIARAKTRWKWLILALYPAIYLPFSLAGRFEGANHGGRDWRVYWCPRGLMEPYRKVSSMGNRQFKGRQKVRHTPLGTFFWPLIGLDNLLWHRPPKHELAE
;
A
#
# COMPACT_ATOMS: atom_id res chain seq x y z
N MET A 1 12.47 8.29 18.69
CA MET A 1 13.07 8.78 17.43
C MET A 1 13.50 7.57 16.63
N PRO A 2 13.23 7.50 15.32
CA PRO A 2 13.69 6.37 14.50
C PRO A 2 15.22 6.33 14.45
N SER A 3 15.79 5.13 14.41
CA SER A 3 17.25 4.99 14.32
C SER A 3 17.76 5.36 12.92
N PHE A 4 19.04 5.75 12.81
CA PHE A 4 19.65 6.04 11.51
C PHE A 4 19.55 4.87 10.52
N LEU A 5 19.65 3.63 11.03
CA LEU A 5 19.48 2.42 10.25
C LEU A 5 18.05 2.28 9.69
N GLU A 6 17.02 2.55 10.51
CA GLU A 6 15.62 2.52 10.06
C GLU A 6 15.34 3.54 8.95
N VAL A 7 15.97 4.73 9.03
CA VAL A 7 15.86 5.76 7.99
C VAL A 7 16.51 5.27 6.70
N LEU A 8 17.73 4.72 6.75
CA LEU A 8 18.41 4.18 5.58
C LEU A 8 17.62 3.04 4.91
N VAL A 9 17.10 2.10 5.69
CA VAL A 9 16.28 1.00 5.18
C VAL A 9 15.00 1.53 4.53
N SER A 10 14.35 2.53 5.13
CA SER A 10 13.14 3.14 4.58
C SER A 10 13.42 3.84 3.24
N VAL A 11 14.53 4.58 3.15
CA VAL A 11 14.97 5.24 1.91
C VAL A 11 15.30 4.18 0.84
N ALA A 12 16.02 3.12 1.20
CA ALA A 12 16.36 2.04 0.28
C ALA A 12 15.10 1.37 -0.28
N LEU A 13 14.10 1.10 0.56
CA LEU A 13 12.82 0.50 0.13
C LEU A 13 11.98 1.43 -0.73
N TYR A 14 12.06 2.74 -0.50
CA TYR A 14 11.37 3.73 -1.33
C TYR A 14 11.97 3.81 -2.75
N ILE A 15 13.30 3.67 -2.86
CA ILE A 15 14.02 3.72 -4.13
C ILE A 15 14.04 2.34 -4.82
N ALA A 16 13.81 1.24 -4.08
CA ALA A 16 13.88 -0.12 -4.60
C ALA A 16 13.01 -0.39 -5.86
N PRO A 17 11.77 0.14 -5.99
CA PRO A 17 11.00 0.02 -7.23
C PRO A 17 11.65 0.72 -8.42
N LEU A 18 12.35 1.85 -8.20
CA LEU A 18 13.09 2.56 -9.25
C LEU A 18 14.34 1.78 -9.67
N ILE A 19 15.03 1.16 -8.71
CA ILE A 19 16.15 0.25 -9.00
C ILE A 19 15.66 -0.95 -9.80
N LEU A 20 14.51 -1.53 -9.42
CA LEU A 20 13.90 -2.64 -10.14
C LEU A 20 13.58 -2.24 -11.60
N LEU A 21 13.03 -1.04 -11.82
CA LEU A 21 12.80 -0.50 -13.17
C LEU A 21 14.11 -0.32 -13.96
N ALA A 22 15.16 0.20 -13.33
CA ALA A 22 16.47 0.34 -13.97
C ALA A 22 17.10 -1.02 -14.33
N LEU A 23 16.92 -2.03 -13.48
CA LEU A 23 17.35 -3.41 -13.74
C LEU A 23 16.56 -4.02 -14.91
N ILE A 24 15.23 -3.83 -14.94
CA ILE A 24 14.36 -4.25 -16.06
C ILE A 24 14.82 -3.60 -17.37
N ALA A 25 15.21 -2.32 -17.35
CA ALA A 25 15.69 -1.61 -18.53
C ALA A 25 17.03 -2.17 -19.07
N ARG A 26 17.89 -2.69 -18.19
CA ARG A 26 19.21 -3.25 -18.54
C ARG A 26 19.22 -4.77 -18.74
N ALA A 27 18.18 -5.46 -18.31
CA ALA A 27 18.10 -6.91 -18.39
C ALA A 27 17.94 -7.40 -19.84
N LYS A 28 18.54 -8.56 -20.14
CA LYS A 28 18.26 -9.27 -21.40
C LYS A 28 16.76 -9.57 -21.50
N THR A 29 16.21 -9.53 -22.71
CA THR A 29 14.77 -9.68 -23.00
C THR A 29 14.09 -10.81 -22.22
N ARG A 30 14.72 -12.00 -22.14
CA ARG A 30 14.17 -13.15 -21.41
C ARG A 30 13.96 -12.90 -19.90
N TRP A 31 14.89 -12.18 -19.26
CA TRP A 31 14.83 -11.89 -17.82
C TRP A 31 13.93 -10.69 -17.53
N LYS A 32 13.86 -9.75 -18.46
CA LYS A 32 12.94 -8.60 -18.38
C LYS A 32 11.49 -9.07 -18.21
N TRP A 33 11.05 -10.00 -19.05
CA TRP A 33 9.70 -10.56 -18.98
C TRP A 33 9.47 -11.37 -17.71
N LEU A 34 10.46 -12.15 -17.28
CA LEU A 34 10.37 -12.89 -16.03
C LEU A 34 10.17 -11.96 -14.83
N ILE A 35 10.96 -10.89 -14.72
CA ILE A 35 10.86 -9.92 -13.62
C ILE A 35 9.51 -9.18 -13.68
N LEU A 36 9.09 -8.76 -14.88
CA LEU A 36 7.80 -8.10 -15.09
C LEU A 36 6.61 -8.99 -14.74
N ALA A 37 6.71 -10.31 -14.89
CA ALA A 37 5.68 -11.25 -14.48
C ALA A 37 5.74 -11.58 -12.98
N LEU A 38 6.95 -11.75 -12.44
CA LEU A 38 7.14 -12.18 -11.06
C LEU A 38 6.75 -11.10 -10.04
N TYR A 39 7.07 -9.84 -10.31
CA TYR A 39 6.75 -8.73 -9.42
C TYR A 39 5.25 -8.60 -9.10
N PRO A 40 4.32 -8.57 -10.09
CA PRO A 40 2.89 -8.60 -9.81
C PRO A 40 2.40 -9.96 -9.29
N ALA A 41 3.01 -11.08 -9.69
CA ALA A 41 2.63 -12.40 -9.19
C ALA A 41 2.85 -12.54 -7.67
N ILE A 42 3.95 -11.98 -7.13
CA ILE A 42 4.21 -11.96 -5.69
C ILE A 42 3.23 -11.03 -4.96
N TYR A 43 2.84 -9.92 -5.58
CA TYR A 43 1.89 -8.97 -5.00
C TYR A 43 0.46 -9.53 -4.90
N LEU A 44 0.03 -10.31 -5.89
CA LEU A 44 -1.33 -10.80 -6.04
C LEU A 44 -1.96 -11.42 -4.77
N PRO A 45 -1.32 -12.36 -4.04
CA PRO A 45 -1.91 -12.93 -2.83
C PRO A 45 -2.15 -11.89 -1.72
N PHE A 46 -1.32 -10.85 -1.63
CA PHE A 46 -1.51 -9.77 -0.65
C PHE A 46 -2.70 -8.88 -1.02
N SER A 47 -2.87 -8.58 -2.32
CA SER A 47 -4.02 -7.83 -2.83
C SER A 47 -5.31 -8.59 -2.61
N LEU A 48 -5.39 -9.87 -3.00
CA LEU A 48 -6.59 -10.69 -2.87
C LEU A 48 -7.05 -10.88 -1.41
N ALA A 49 -6.11 -10.90 -0.46
CA ALA A 49 -6.42 -11.00 0.96
C ALA A 49 -6.67 -9.63 1.64
N GLY A 50 -6.70 -8.55 0.86
CA GLY A 50 -6.86 -7.17 1.31
C GLY A 50 -8.25 -6.84 1.83
N ARG A 51 -8.43 -5.57 2.21
CA ARG A 51 -9.71 -5.02 2.67
C ARG A 51 -9.80 -3.54 2.41
N PHE A 52 -11.01 -3.01 2.33
CA PHE A 52 -11.24 -1.57 2.30
C PHE A 52 -11.07 -0.95 3.69
N GLU A 53 -10.34 0.16 3.76
CA GLU A 53 -10.13 0.94 4.98
C GLU A 53 -10.38 2.43 4.70
N GLY A 54 -11.11 3.10 5.58
CA GLY A 54 -11.31 4.54 5.51
C GLY A 54 -10.07 5.29 6.01
N ALA A 55 -9.43 6.07 5.14
CA ALA A 55 -8.27 6.89 5.47
C ALA A 55 -8.61 8.39 5.45
N ASN A 56 -8.03 9.13 6.40
CA ASN A 56 -8.10 10.59 6.43
C ASN A 56 -6.76 11.17 5.94
N HIS A 57 -6.81 11.92 4.84
CA HIS A 57 -5.63 12.58 4.25
C HIS A 57 -5.39 14.00 4.80
N GLY A 58 -6.15 14.43 5.79
CA GLY A 58 -6.14 15.77 6.37
C GLY A 58 -7.54 16.40 6.33
N GLY A 59 -7.94 17.09 7.40
CA GLY A 59 -9.22 17.82 7.43
C GLY A 59 -10.46 16.92 7.27
N ARG A 60 -11.38 17.33 6.37
CA ARG A 60 -12.63 16.62 6.05
C ARG A 60 -12.49 15.66 4.85
N ASP A 61 -11.29 15.49 4.29
CA ASP A 61 -11.09 14.61 3.13
C ASP A 61 -10.94 13.16 3.59
N TRP A 62 -12.08 12.48 3.62
CA TRP A 62 -12.22 11.05 3.89
C TRP A 62 -12.28 10.30 2.57
N ARG A 63 -11.45 9.28 2.44
CA ARG A 63 -11.47 8.40 1.27
C ARG A 63 -11.24 6.97 1.72
N VAL A 64 -12.01 6.07 1.15
CA VAL A 64 -11.83 4.64 1.33
C VAL A 64 -10.78 4.17 0.32
N TYR A 65 -9.86 3.33 0.77
CA TYR A 65 -8.83 2.75 -0.08
C TYR A 65 -8.79 1.25 0.11
N TRP A 66 -8.44 0.53 -0.95
CA TRP A 66 -8.07 -0.86 -0.83
C TRP A 66 -6.70 -0.96 -0.17
N CYS A 67 -6.66 -1.72 0.92
CA CYS A 67 -5.46 -1.99 1.71
C CYS A 67 -5.09 -3.47 1.59
N PRO A 68 -4.10 -3.81 0.74
CA PRO A 68 -3.58 -5.17 0.66
C PRO A 68 -3.02 -5.64 2.01
N ARG A 69 -3.27 -6.91 2.33
CA ARG A 69 -2.95 -7.47 3.65
C ARG A 69 -1.44 -7.47 3.89
N GLY A 70 -1.01 -7.01 5.06
CA GLY A 70 0.41 -6.99 5.44
C GLY A 70 1.27 -5.94 4.72
N LEU A 71 0.74 -5.28 3.70
CA LEU A 71 1.40 -4.16 3.01
C LEU A 71 1.02 -2.80 3.60
N MET A 72 -0.09 -2.75 4.33
CA MET A 72 -0.56 -1.54 4.96
C MET A 72 -0.91 -1.81 6.42
N GLU A 73 -0.53 -0.90 7.30
CA GLU A 73 -0.77 -0.99 8.74
C GLU A 73 -1.40 0.28 9.31
N PRO A 74 -2.26 0.15 10.34
CA PRO A 74 -2.81 1.31 11.02
C PRO A 74 -1.75 1.97 11.91
N TYR A 75 -1.49 3.26 11.71
CA TYR A 75 -0.57 4.02 12.58
C TYR A 75 -1.27 4.88 13.62
N ARG A 76 -2.61 4.93 13.60
CA ARG A 76 -3.42 5.50 14.69
C ARG A 76 -4.65 4.63 14.91
N LYS A 77 -4.62 3.80 15.96
CA LYS A 77 -5.82 3.15 16.51
C LYS A 77 -6.56 4.21 17.33
N VAL A 78 -7.75 4.61 16.90
CA VAL A 78 -8.64 5.33 17.81
C VAL A 78 -9.18 4.29 18.80
N SER A 79 -9.15 4.65 20.08
CA SER A 79 -9.25 3.73 21.22
C SER A 79 -10.51 2.86 21.22
N SER A 80 -10.34 1.63 21.68
CA SER A 80 -11.40 0.70 21.99
C SER A 80 -12.36 1.26 23.04
N MET A 81 -13.57 1.63 22.63
CA MET A 81 -14.74 1.56 23.50
C MET A 81 -15.84 0.81 22.75
N GLY A 82 -16.09 -0.41 23.22
CA GLY A 82 -17.32 -1.20 23.08
C GLY A 82 -18.02 -1.21 21.71
N ASN A 83 -17.88 -2.33 20.98
CA ASN A 83 -18.93 -2.95 20.13
C ASN A 83 -19.94 -2.02 19.43
N ARG A 84 -19.47 -0.90 18.87
CA ARG A 84 -20.17 -0.11 17.88
C ARG A 84 -19.18 0.20 16.76
N GLN A 85 -19.40 -0.50 15.66
CA GLN A 85 -18.71 -0.30 14.39
C GLN A 85 -18.64 1.21 14.09
N PHE A 86 -17.44 1.67 13.74
CA PHE A 86 -17.12 3.01 13.23
C PHE A 86 -17.41 4.20 14.16
N LYS A 87 -16.42 4.65 14.94
CA LYS A 87 -16.37 6.07 15.37
C LYS A 87 -14.96 6.64 15.59
N GLY A 88 -13.97 6.03 14.96
CA GLY A 88 -12.57 6.36 15.20
C GLY A 88 -11.63 6.07 14.03
N ARG A 89 -11.72 6.89 12.98
CA ARG A 89 -10.62 7.40 12.15
C ARG A 89 -9.34 6.54 12.13
N GLN A 90 -9.31 5.47 11.35
CA GLN A 90 -8.09 4.68 11.17
C GLN A 90 -7.18 5.39 10.18
N LYS A 91 -5.96 5.75 10.59
CA LYS A 91 -4.95 6.25 9.65
C LYS A 91 -4.06 5.08 9.24
N VAL A 92 -3.94 4.82 7.93
CA VAL A 92 -3.18 3.69 7.39
C VAL A 92 -1.88 4.20 6.74
N ARG A 93 -0.77 3.49 6.94
CA ARG A 93 0.52 3.74 6.30
C ARG A 93 1.03 2.47 5.63
N HIS A 94 1.94 2.60 4.67
CA HIS A 94 2.66 1.46 4.12
C HIS A 94 3.56 0.82 5.19
N THR A 95 3.58 -0.51 5.23
CA THR A 95 4.67 -1.25 5.87
C THR A 95 5.93 -1.12 5.00
N PRO A 96 7.14 -1.47 5.51
CA PRO A 96 8.35 -1.51 4.68
C PRO A 96 8.16 -2.32 3.39
N LEU A 97 7.47 -3.45 3.48
CA LEU A 97 7.11 -4.29 2.33
C LEU A 97 6.07 -3.60 1.42
N GLY A 98 5.09 -2.91 1.99
CA GLY A 98 4.13 -2.12 1.23
C GLY A 98 4.78 -0.98 0.46
N THR A 99 5.82 -0.36 1.03
CA THR A 99 6.63 0.64 0.32
C THR A 99 7.28 0.01 -0.90
N PHE A 100 7.83 -1.20 -0.83
CA PHE A 100 8.36 -1.87 -2.02
C PHE A 100 7.29 -2.14 -3.10
N PHE A 101 6.04 -2.35 -2.73
CA PHE A 101 4.93 -2.59 -3.66
C PHE A 101 4.07 -1.36 -3.96
N TRP A 102 4.50 -0.15 -3.56
CA TRP A 102 3.70 1.07 -3.71
C TRP A 102 3.15 1.31 -5.13
N PRO A 103 3.87 1.02 -6.24
CA PRO A 103 3.34 1.22 -7.58
C PRO A 103 2.18 0.27 -7.88
N LEU A 104 2.27 -0.99 -7.43
CA LEU A 104 1.21 -1.98 -7.63
C LEU A 104 -0.01 -1.69 -6.75
N ILE A 105 0.20 -1.21 -5.52
CA ILE A 105 -0.90 -0.74 -4.65
C ILE A 105 -1.66 0.41 -5.31
N GLY A 106 -0.94 1.35 -5.93
CA GLY A 106 -1.54 2.45 -6.68
C GLY A 106 -2.36 1.97 -7.88
N LEU A 107 -1.79 1.05 -8.68
CA LEU A 107 -2.50 0.45 -9.82
C LEU A 107 -3.71 -0.37 -9.38
N ASP A 108 -3.62 -1.09 -8.28
CA ASP A 108 -4.72 -1.90 -7.74
C ASP A 108 -5.92 -1.02 -7.36
N ASN A 109 -5.66 0.06 -6.63
CA ASN A 109 -6.69 1.05 -6.28
C ASN A 109 -7.27 1.79 -7.51
N LEU A 110 -6.49 1.94 -8.58
CA LEU A 110 -6.92 2.62 -9.82
C LEU A 110 -7.70 1.69 -10.76
N LEU A 111 -7.29 0.43 -10.87
CA LEU A 111 -7.72 -0.48 -11.93
C LEU A 111 -8.66 -1.58 -11.46
N TRP A 112 -8.51 -2.07 -10.22
CA TRP A 112 -9.24 -3.23 -9.74
C TRP A 112 -10.09 -2.92 -8.52
N HIS A 113 -9.49 -2.78 -7.34
CA HIS A 113 -10.20 -2.53 -6.09
C HIS A 113 -10.52 -1.05 -5.91
N ARG A 114 -11.32 -0.50 -6.83
CA ARG A 114 -11.77 0.90 -6.78
C ARG A 114 -12.68 1.12 -5.57
N PRO A 115 -12.56 2.26 -4.87
CA PRO A 115 -13.46 2.55 -3.77
C PRO A 115 -14.92 2.67 -4.25
N PRO A 116 -15.88 2.19 -3.45
CA PRO A 116 -17.30 2.28 -3.78
C PRO A 116 -17.72 3.76 -3.90
N LYS A 117 -18.42 4.10 -4.99
CA LYS A 117 -18.82 5.48 -5.31
C LYS A 117 -19.77 6.12 -4.28
N HIS A 118 -20.35 5.33 -3.38
CA HIS A 118 -21.44 5.74 -2.48
C HIS A 118 -21.01 6.18 -1.07
N GLU A 119 -19.73 6.13 -0.72
CA GLU A 119 -19.23 6.58 0.61
C GLU A 119 -18.59 7.98 0.57
N LEU A 120 -18.78 8.75 -0.51
CA LEU A 120 -18.24 10.10 -0.69
C LEU A 120 -19.22 11.22 -0.29
N ALA A 121 -20.36 10.89 0.33
CA ALA A 121 -21.42 11.85 0.66
C ALA A 121 -21.99 11.63 2.06
N GLU A 122 -21.17 11.79 3.10
CA GLU A 122 -21.64 12.11 4.46
C GLU A 122 -20.70 13.12 5.15
#